data_AF-A0A7S4IHV8-F1
#
_entry.id   AF-A0A7S4IHV8-F1
#
_cell.length_a   1.000
_cell.length_b   1.000
_cell.length_c   1.000
_cell.angle_alpha   90.00
_cell.angle_beta   90.00
_cell.angle_gamma   90.00
#
_symmetry.space_group_name_H-M   'P 1'
#
loop_
_entity.id
_entity.type
_entity.pdbx_description
1 polymer ?
#
loop_
_entity_poly.entity_id
_entity_poly.type
_entity_poly.pdbx_seq_one_letter_code
_entity_poly.pdbx_strand_id
1 'polypeptide(L)'
;TIENELRKIKNNNIRLKEGIDINKGLSVLGNVISALSSSDPKKRKFVPFRDSKLTRLLRGSLGGNHKTLLIACVSPSSRNLEESLNCLRYANRAKNIKNKTGKIKGATVGGDPVVAKLLADLRGRVGALAAELLRVRRGEDAATLASAGGGSKFETKELEKLAEGHDTGGGAAKSKESESAAEKKKEEGGEGAESKAKAPPPQSQEDAKATEELEKVSKELLERSAALEAAEAERDALREKLKAAEEAATKATEEKG
;
A
#
# COMPACT_ATOMS: atom_id res chain seq x y z
N THR A 1 -2.91 8.89 -53.85
CA THR A 1 -2.05 7.69 -53.70
C THR A 1 -0.91 7.90 -52.72
N ILE A 2 -0.13 8.99 -52.84
CA ILE A 2 0.99 9.32 -51.93
C ILE A 2 0.52 9.62 -50.49
N GLU A 3 -0.65 10.24 -50.30
CA GLU A 3 -1.18 10.51 -48.96
C GLU A 3 -1.54 9.24 -48.17
N ASN A 4 -2.04 8.21 -48.85
CA ASN A 4 -2.34 6.92 -48.21
C ASN A 4 -1.06 6.17 -47.82
N GLU A 5 -0.04 6.22 -48.67
CA GLU A 5 1.32 5.73 -48.36
C GLU A 5 1.90 6.47 -47.14
N LEU A 6 1.83 7.80 -47.11
CA LEU A 6 2.28 8.62 -45.97
C LEU A 6 1.51 8.30 -44.68
N ARG A 7 0.19 8.11 -44.75
CA ARG A 7 -0.63 7.68 -43.59
C ARG A 7 -0.21 6.29 -43.11
N LYS A 8 0.05 5.35 -44.02
CA LYS A 8 0.52 4.00 -43.69
C LYS A 8 1.89 4.03 -43.01
N ILE A 9 2.82 4.84 -43.50
CA ILE A 9 4.15 5.05 -42.90
C ILE A 9 4.03 5.69 -41.51
N LYS A 10 3.18 6.71 -41.33
CA LYS A 10 2.93 7.32 -40.02
C LYS A 10 2.32 6.32 -39.03
N ASN A 11 1.33 5.54 -39.46
CA ASN A 11 0.70 4.51 -38.63
C ASN A 11 1.68 3.41 -38.25
N ASN A 12 2.55 2.98 -39.16
CA ASN A 12 3.61 2.04 -38.86
C ASN A 12 4.59 2.61 -37.82
N ASN A 13 4.98 3.88 -37.94
CA ASN A 13 5.83 4.54 -36.95
C ASN A 13 5.16 4.62 -35.56
N ILE A 14 3.86 4.87 -35.48
CA ILE A 14 3.12 4.87 -34.22
C ILE A 14 3.11 3.47 -33.60
N ARG A 15 2.78 2.45 -34.39
CA ARG A 15 2.79 1.03 -33.94
C ARG A 15 4.18 0.57 -33.49
N LEU A 16 5.23 1.01 -34.17
CA LEU A 16 6.61 0.71 -33.79
C LEU A 16 6.98 1.36 -32.45
N LYS A 17 6.63 2.65 -32.26
CA LYS A 17 6.85 3.35 -30.98
C LYS A 17 6.10 2.69 -29.83
N GLU A 18 4.84 2.32 -30.07
CA GLU A 18 4.03 1.59 -29.11
C GLU A 18 4.66 0.24 -28.74
N GLY A 19 5.10 -0.54 -29.74
CA GLY A 19 5.80 -1.80 -29.51
C GLY A 19 7.07 -1.64 -28.68
N ILE A 20 7.85 -0.58 -28.94
CA ILE A 20 9.05 -0.26 -28.14
C ILE A 20 8.67 0.06 -26.69
N ASP A 21 7.63 0.87 -26.47
CA ASP A 21 7.22 1.27 -25.13
C ASP A 21 6.64 0.10 -24.32
N ILE A 22 5.89 -0.80 -24.95
CA ILE A 22 5.39 -2.04 -24.34
C ILE A 22 6.58 -2.93 -23.94
N ASN A 23 7.50 -3.16 -24.86
CA ASN A 23 8.66 -4.00 -24.62
C ASN A 23 9.62 -3.40 -23.59
N LYS A 24 9.72 -2.07 -23.51
CA LYS A 24 10.47 -1.38 -22.46
C LYS A 24 9.91 -1.72 -21.08
N GLY A 25 8.59 -1.69 -20.92
CA GLY A 25 7.93 -2.06 -19.67
C GLY A 25 8.23 -3.51 -19.26
N LEU A 26 8.10 -4.44 -20.19
CA LEU A 26 8.33 -5.88 -19.96
C LEU A 26 9.80 -6.20 -19.69
N SER A 27 10.72 -5.56 -20.42
CA SER A 27 12.17 -5.72 -20.24
C SER A 27 12.62 -5.25 -18.85
N VAL A 28 12.19 -4.05 -18.44
CA VAL A 28 12.47 -3.53 -17.09
C VAL A 28 11.86 -4.43 -16.01
N LEU A 29 10.65 -4.95 -16.23
CA LEU A 29 10.03 -5.90 -15.31
C LEU A 29 10.85 -7.18 -15.17
N GLY A 30 11.41 -7.71 -16.25
CA GLY A 30 12.33 -8.84 -16.22
C GLY A 30 13.60 -8.58 -15.41
N ASN A 31 14.16 -7.37 -15.50
CA ASN A 31 15.32 -6.96 -14.71
C ASN A 31 14.97 -6.85 -13.21
N VAL A 32 13.82 -6.26 -12.89
CA VAL A 32 13.30 -6.17 -11.51
C VAL A 32 13.09 -7.56 -10.91
N ILE A 33 12.44 -8.47 -11.64
CA ILE A 33 12.21 -9.84 -11.17
C ILE A 33 13.53 -10.56 -10.93
N SER A 34 14.50 -10.42 -11.84
CA SER A 34 15.82 -11.06 -11.70
C SER A 34 16.59 -10.53 -10.48
N ALA A 35 16.51 -9.21 -10.24
CA ALA A 35 17.13 -8.58 -9.07
C ALA A 35 16.50 -9.04 -7.75
N LEU A 36 15.17 -9.23 -7.73
CA LEU A 36 14.43 -9.70 -6.56
C LEU A 36 14.57 -11.20 -6.32
N SER A 37 14.64 -12.00 -7.38
CA SER A 37 14.76 -13.47 -7.30
C SER A 37 16.15 -13.93 -6.90
N SER A 38 17.20 -13.13 -7.17
CA SER A 38 18.57 -13.47 -6.81
C SER A 38 18.73 -13.62 -5.29
N SER A 39 19.47 -14.63 -4.84
CA SER A 39 19.82 -14.84 -3.43
C SER A 39 20.84 -13.81 -2.90
N ASP A 40 21.49 -13.06 -3.79
CA ASP A 40 22.54 -12.12 -3.44
C ASP A 40 21.95 -10.87 -2.74
N PRO A 41 22.29 -10.60 -1.47
CA PRO A 41 21.76 -9.44 -0.75
C PRO A 41 22.20 -8.11 -1.36
N LYS A 42 23.35 -8.07 -2.05
CA LYS A 42 23.84 -6.89 -2.78
C LYS A 42 22.94 -6.53 -3.96
N LYS A 43 22.44 -7.52 -4.72
CA LYS A 43 21.54 -7.30 -5.88
C LYS A 43 20.13 -6.91 -5.44
N ARG A 44 19.67 -7.39 -4.28
CA ARG A 44 18.39 -6.98 -3.68
C ARG A 44 18.39 -5.55 -3.12
N LYS A 45 19.57 -4.96 -2.90
CA LYS A 45 19.70 -3.63 -2.30
C LYS A 45 19.20 -2.51 -3.22
N PHE A 46 19.41 -2.65 -4.53
CA PHE A 46 18.93 -1.70 -5.53
C PHE A 46 18.13 -2.41 -6.61
N VAL A 47 16.83 -2.14 -6.65
CA VAL A 47 15.90 -2.71 -7.63
C VAL A 47 15.33 -1.58 -8.50
N PRO A 48 15.46 -1.65 -9.84
CA PRO A 48 15.15 -0.55 -10.76
C PRO A 48 13.64 -0.38 -11.02
N PHE A 49 12.84 -0.13 -9.98
CA PHE A 49 11.41 0.15 -10.12
C PHE A 49 11.11 1.49 -10.78
N ARG A 50 12.10 2.37 -10.94
CA ARG A 50 11.91 3.73 -11.48
C ARG A 50 12.03 3.80 -13.01
N ASP A 51 12.60 2.77 -13.63
CA ASP A 51 12.96 2.77 -15.05
C ASP A 51 11.73 2.58 -15.98
N SER A 52 10.61 2.10 -15.42
CA SER A 52 9.32 2.02 -16.09
C SER A 52 8.18 2.48 -15.18
N LYS A 53 7.12 3.05 -15.77
CA LYS A 53 5.89 3.38 -15.05
C LYS A 53 5.22 2.12 -14.50
N LEU A 54 5.26 1.02 -15.27
CA LEU A 54 4.65 -0.26 -14.91
C LEU A 54 5.26 -0.84 -13.63
N THR A 55 6.60 -0.92 -13.56
CA THR A 55 7.29 -1.46 -12.38
C THR A 55 7.13 -0.56 -11.16
N ARG A 56 6.90 0.73 -11.35
CA ARG A 56 6.61 1.68 -10.26
C ARG A 56 5.25 1.40 -9.61
N LEU A 57 4.24 1.13 -10.43
CA LEU A 57 2.91 0.74 -9.95
C LEU A 57 2.95 -0.63 -9.27
N LEU A 58 3.72 -1.57 -9.83
CA LEU A 58 3.86 -2.93 -9.30
C LEU A 58 4.83 -3.05 -8.12
N ARG A 59 5.39 -1.95 -7.62
CA ARG A 59 6.36 -1.97 -6.51
C ARG A 59 5.78 -2.58 -5.23
N GLY A 60 4.49 -2.35 -4.96
CA GLY A 60 3.81 -3.00 -3.82
C GLY A 60 3.64 -4.51 -4.01
N SER A 61 3.48 -4.94 -5.26
CA SER A 61 3.22 -6.33 -5.66
C SER A 61 4.49 -7.17 -5.80
N LEU A 62 5.66 -6.55 -5.99
CA LEU A 62 6.93 -7.22 -6.19
C LEU A 62 7.90 -6.83 -5.07
N GLY A 63 8.01 -7.66 -4.05
CA GLY A 63 8.84 -7.41 -2.86
C GLY A 63 8.22 -6.45 -1.84
N GLY A 64 6.94 -6.07 -2.01
CA GLY A 64 6.19 -5.19 -1.12
C GLY A 64 5.24 -5.94 -0.17
N ASN A 65 4.11 -5.30 0.15
CA ASN A 65 3.13 -5.76 1.13
C ASN A 65 1.89 -6.44 0.53
N HIS A 66 1.79 -6.57 -0.80
CA HIS A 66 0.65 -7.23 -1.44
C HIS A 66 0.84 -8.75 -1.57
N LYS A 67 -0.27 -9.48 -1.50
CA LYS A 67 -0.34 -10.87 -1.94
C LYS A 67 -0.43 -10.87 -3.47
N THR A 68 0.56 -11.46 -4.13
CA THR A 68 0.69 -11.37 -5.59
C THR A 68 0.66 -12.76 -6.21
N LEU A 69 -0.14 -12.92 -7.25
CA LEU A 69 -0.19 -14.11 -8.10
C LEU A 69 0.28 -13.72 -9.50
N LEU A 70 1.12 -14.58 -10.11
CA LEU A 70 1.50 -14.47 -11.51
C LEU A 70 0.89 -15.64 -12.29
N ILE A 71 0.14 -15.33 -13.35
CA ILE A 71 -0.42 -16.31 -14.27
C ILE A 71 0.45 -16.33 -15.53
N ALA A 72 1.03 -17.48 -15.85
CA ALA A 72 1.83 -17.68 -17.05
C ALA A 72 0.93 -18.25 -18.16
N CYS A 73 0.65 -17.44 -19.19
CA CYS A 73 -0.11 -17.86 -20.35
C CYS A 73 0.84 -18.41 -21.42
N VAL A 74 0.79 -19.71 -21.67
CA VAL A 74 1.66 -20.40 -22.64
C VAL A 74 0.84 -21.12 -23.69
N SER A 75 1.42 -21.32 -24.88
CA SER A 75 0.79 -22.04 -25.98
C SER A 75 1.41 -23.43 -26.12
N PRO A 76 0.62 -24.50 -26.28
CA PRO A 76 1.15 -25.85 -26.48
C PRO A 76 1.71 -26.09 -27.89
N SER A 77 1.67 -25.11 -28.79
CA SER A 77 2.13 -25.27 -30.17
C SER A 77 3.66 -25.31 -30.27
N SER A 78 4.20 -26.23 -31.07
CA SER A 78 5.65 -26.34 -31.32
C SER A 78 6.26 -25.09 -31.93
N ARG A 79 5.48 -24.30 -32.69
CA ARG A 79 5.92 -23.02 -33.27
C ARG A 79 6.23 -21.96 -32.21
N ASN A 80 5.57 -22.05 -31.05
CA ASN A 80 5.69 -21.10 -29.95
C ASN A 80 6.51 -21.66 -28.79
N LEU A 81 7.27 -22.75 -29.03
CA LEU A 81 8.01 -23.45 -27.98
C LEU A 81 9.04 -22.52 -27.30
N GLU A 82 9.79 -21.76 -28.09
CA GLU A 82 10.82 -20.85 -27.59
C GLU A 82 10.23 -19.75 -26.70
N GLU A 83 9.17 -19.10 -27.15
CA GLU A 83 8.47 -18.06 -26.39
C GLU A 83 7.81 -18.61 -25.12
N SER A 84 7.19 -19.80 -25.23
CA SER A 84 6.58 -20.47 -24.09
C SER A 84 7.64 -20.84 -23.03
N LEU A 85 8.81 -21.31 -23.46
CA LEU A 85 9.94 -21.61 -22.59
C LEU A 85 10.46 -20.33 -21.90
N ASN A 86 10.59 -19.22 -22.64
CA ASN A 86 10.97 -17.92 -22.07
C ASN A 86 9.95 -17.43 -21.02
N CYS A 87 8.65 -17.59 -21.27
CA CYS A 87 7.58 -17.30 -20.31
C CYS A 87 7.70 -18.16 -19.04
N LEU A 88 7.95 -19.47 -19.18
CA LEU A 88 8.14 -20.37 -18.03
C LEU A 88 9.38 -20.04 -17.22
N ARG A 89 10.51 -19.72 -17.87
CA ARG A 89 11.73 -19.23 -17.19
C ARG A 89 11.48 -17.95 -16.40
N TYR A 90 10.65 -17.07 -16.96
CA TYR A 90 10.23 -15.85 -16.30
C TYR A 90 9.40 -16.14 -15.05
N ALA A 91 8.39 -17.00 -15.18
CA ALA A 91 7.54 -17.42 -14.07
C ALA A 91 8.34 -18.11 -12.95
N ASN A 92 9.30 -18.96 -13.32
CA ASN A 92 10.17 -19.64 -12.35
C ASN A 92 11.01 -18.64 -11.53
N ARG A 93 11.54 -17.58 -12.16
CA ARG A 93 12.23 -16.51 -11.41
C ARG A 93 11.26 -15.75 -10.50
N ALA A 94 10.08 -15.42 -10.99
CA ALA A 94 9.07 -14.68 -10.23
C ALA A 94 8.60 -15.44 -8.97
N LYS A 95 8.50 -16.78 -9.05
CA LYS A 95 8.16 -17.65 -7.90
C LYS A 95 9.09 -17.45 -6.69
N ASN A 96 10.34 -17.08 -6.92
CA ASN A 96 11.34 -16.92 -5.85
C ASN A 96 11.26 -15.55 -5.14
N ILE A 97 10.39 -14.64 -5.60
CA ILE A 97 10.21 -13.34 -4.98
C ILE A 97 9.42 -13.50 -3.68
N LYS A 98 9.97 -12.96 -2.58
CA LYS A 98 9.33 -13.00 -1.26
C LYS A 98 8.67 -11.65 -0.96
N ASN A 99 7.35 -11.63 -0.85
CA ASN A 99 6.59 -10.46 -0.40
C ASN A 99 6.42 -10.47 1.12
N LYS A 100 6.55 -9.31 1.74
CA LYS A 100 6.33 -9.12 3.18
C LYS A 100 4.89 -8.68 3.38
N THR A 101 3.96 -9.61 3.24
CA THR A 101 2.54 -9.33 3.44
C THR A 101 2.26 -9.20 4.94
N GLY A 102 2.38 -7.97 5.45
CA GLY A 102 1.89 -7.64 6.78
C GLY A 102 0.37 -7.79 6.78
N LYS A 103 -0.18 -8.50 7.76
CA LYS A 103 -1.61 -8.37 8.05
C LYS A 103 -1.84 -6.89 8.35
N ILE A 104 -2.58 -6.19 7.50
CA ILE A 104 -3.09 -4.85 7.83
C ILE A 104 -4.12 -5.10 8.95
N LYS A 105 -3.64 -5.19 10.18
CA LYS A 105 -4.48 -5.30 11.36
C LYS A 105 -5.09 -3.92 11.58
N GLY A 106 -6.23 -3.63 10.97
CA GLY A 106 -6.88 -2.33 11.17
C GLY A 106 -7.75 -1.89 10.01
N ALA A 107 -8.81 -2.64 9.72
CA ALA A 107 -10.09 -2.03 9.33
C ALA A 107 -10.94 -1.74 10.59
N THR A 108 -10.33 -1.77 11.77
CA THR A 108 -10.85 -1.16 13.00
C THR A 108 -10.27 0.24 13.10
N VAL A 109 -11.05 1.17 13.65
CA VAL A 109 -10.94 2.64 13.65
C VAL A 109 -9.58 3.23 14.10
N GLY A 110 -8.62 2.41 14.53
CA GLY A 110 -7.21 2.81 14.75
C GLY A 110 -6.31 2.24 13.66
N GLY A 111 -5.95 3.07 12.68
CA GLY A 111 -5.04 2.68 11.59
C GLY A 111 -3.68 2.15 12.07
N ASP A 112 -2.96 1.46 11.17
CA ASP A 112 -1.64 0.87 11.41
C ASP A 112 -0.74 1.82 12.25
N PRO A 113 -0.17 1.39 13.39
CA PRO A 113 0.61 2.27 14.26
C PRO A 113 1.78 2.95 13.54
N VAL A 114 2.30 2.35 12.46
CA VAL A 114 3.31 2.97 11.60
C VAL A 114 2.73 4.14 10.81
N VAL A 115 1.53 3.97 10.26
CA VAL A 115 0.83 5.01 9.50
C VAL A 115 0.38 6.13 10.43
N ALA A 116 -0.14 5.82 11.62
CA ALA A 116 -0.53 6.83 12.61
C ALA A 116 0.66 7.70 13.05
N LYS A 117 1.81 7.09 13.31
CA LYS A 117 3.04 7.81 13.64
C LYS A 117 3.54 8.68 12.49
N LEU A 118 3.54 8.15 11.26
CA LEU A 118 3.93 8.92 10.08
C LEU A 118 2.98 10.09 9.83
N LEU A 119 1.68 9.89 10.04
CA LEU A 119 0.66 10.93 9.89
C LEU A 119 0.86 12.04 10.91
N ALA A 120 1.19 11.70 12.17
CA ALA A 120 1.54 12.66 13.20
C ALA A 120 2.82 13.45 12.84
N ASP A 121 3.87 12.77 12.38
CA ASP A 121 5.11 13.42 11.94
C ASP A 121 4.89 14.36 10.74
N LEU A 122 4.11 13.92 9.76
CA LEU A 122 3.78 14.73 8.58
C LEU A 122 2.93 15.94 8.95
N ARG A 123 1.90 15.77 9.79
CA ARG A 123 1.09 16.88 10.31
C ARG A 123 1.95 17.87 11.10
N GLY A 124 2.90 17.37 11.91
CA GLY A 124 3.85 18.20 12.63
C GLY A 124 4.76 19.02 11.71
N ARG A 125 5.31 18.40 10.65
CA ARG A 125 6.12 19.09 9.65
C ARG A 125 5.32 20.13 8.87
N VAL A 126 4.08 19.81 8.49
CA VAL A 126 3.18 20.76 7.83
C VAL A 126 2.89 21.96 8.74
N GLY A 127 2.64 21.72 10.04
CA GLY A 127 2.44 22.78 11.03
C GLY A 127 3.67 23.67 11.21
N ALA A 128 4.86 23.07 11.34
CA ALA A 128 6.11 23.82 11.47
C ALA A 128 6.41 24.67 10.22
N LEU A 129 6.21 24.10 9.03
CA LEU A 129 6.42 24.82 7.77
C LEU A 129 5.38 25.93 7.57
N ALA A 130 4.12 25.70 7.99
CA ALA A 130 3.10 26.73 7.98
C ALA A 130 3.45 27.88 8.94
N ALA A 131 4.02 27.58 10.11
CA ALA A 131 4.51 28.59 11.05
C ALA A 131 5.69 29.40 10.47
N GLU A 132 6.66 28.75 9.83
CA GLU A 132 7.75 29.46 9.13
C GLU A 132 7.23 30.34 8.00
N LEU A 133 6.33 29.83 7.16
CA LEU A 133 5.74 30.61 6.06
C LEU A 133 4.94 31.80 6.58
N LEU A 134 4.25 31.66 7.72
CA LEU A 134 3.58 32.77 8.39
C LEU A 134 4.57 33.79 8.96
N ARG A 135 5.71 33.38 9.52
CA ARG A 135 6.78 34.29 9.99
C ARG A 135 7.40 35.08 8.84
N VAL A 136 7.76 34.39 7.75
CA VAL A 136 8.31 35.02 6.54
C VAL A 136 7.29 35.97 5.89
N ARG A 137 6.00 35.59 5.85
CA ARG A 137 4.94 36.43 5.28
C ARG A 137 4.57 37.62 6.16
N ARG A 138 4.81 37.55 7.47
CA ARG A 138 4.63 38.68 8.41
C ARG A 138 5.77 39.70 8.34
N GLY A 139 6.81 39.44 7.53
CA GLY A 139 7.95 40.34 7.37
C GLY A 139 8.81 40.46 8.64
N GLU A 140 8.79 39.44 9.50
CA GLU A 140 9.66 39.40 10.68
C GLU A 140 11.08 39.05 10.24
N ASP A 141 11.86 40.07 9.89
CA ASP A 141 13.30 39.94 9.68
C ASP A 141 13.97 39.44 10.97
N ALA A 142 14.99 38.60 10.80
CA ALA A 142 15.77 37.90 11.84
C ALA A 142 16.38 38.80 12.94
N ALA A 143 16.28 40.13 12.81
CA ALA A 143 16.89 41.11 13.71
C ALA A 143 16.12 41.34 15.03
N THR A 144 14.83 41.01 15.12
CA THR A 144 14.04 41.24 16.35
C THR A 144 14.21 40.15 17.42
N LEU A 145 14.89 39.04 17.09
CA LEU A 145 15.04 37.86 17.96
C LEU A 145 16.24 37.90 18.92
N ALA A 146 17.14 38.88 18.81
CA ALA A 146 18.21 39.04 19.79
C ALA A 146 17.73 39.68 21.12
N SER A 147 16.57 40.34 21.12
CA SER A 147 16.11 41.18 22.26
C SER A 147 14.95 40.60 23.07
N ALA A 148 14.31 39.50 22.66
CA ALA A 148 13.16 38.94 23.36
C ALA A 148 13.47 37.56 23.95
N GLY A 149 14.39 37.54 24.92
CA GLY A 149 14.43 36.46 25.90
C GLY A 149 13.20 36.58 26.79
N GLY A 150 12.23 35.68 26.63
CA GLY A 150 11.04 35.67 27.48
C GLY A 150 9.92 34.85 26.87
N GLY A 151 9.65 33.69 27.47
CA GLY A 151 8.57 32.82 27.05
C GLY A 151 7.23 33.53 27.02
N SER A 152 6.53 33.43 25.90
CA SER A 152 5.08 33.56 25.87
C SER A 152 4.54 32.34 25.14
N LYS A 153 3.68 31.60 25.85
CA LYS A 153 2.86 30.51 25.29
C LYS A 153 2.03 31.11 24.15
N PHE A 154 2.49 30.96 22.91
CA PHE A 154 1.65 31.29 21.76
C PHE A 154 0.60 30.19 21.63
N GLU A 155 -0.66 30.56 21.76
CA GLU A 155 -1.79 29.67 21.96
C GLU A 155 -1.99 28.71 20.78
N THR A 156 -1.83 27.42 21.05
CA THR A 156 -2.12 26.31 20.11
C THR A 156 -3.61 26.16 19.78
N LYS A 157 -4.48 27.05 20.27
CA LYS A 157 -5.93 27.05 20.03
C LYS A 157 -6.36 27.75 18.74
N GLU A 158 -5.55 28.66 18.18
CA GLU A 158 -5.89 29.31 16.91
C GLU A 158 -5.60 28.45 15.68
N LEU A 159 -4.61 27.56 15.77
CA LEU A 159 -4.25 26.63 14.67
C LEU A 159 -5.25 25.49 14.49
N GLU A 160 -5.98 25.11 15.55
CA GLU A 160 -6.99 24.05 15.49
C GLU A 160 -8.34 24.58 14.96
N LYS A 161 -8.69 25.84 15.26
CA LYS A 161 -9.92 26.49 14.76
C LYS A 161 -9.91 26.84 13.25
N LEU A 162 -8.75 26.78 12.59
CA LEU A 162 -8.64 27.00 11.13
C LEU A 162 -8.68 25.69 10.32
N ALA A 163 -8.66 24.52 10.99
CA ALA A 163 -8.74 23.23 10.32
C ALA A 163 -10.19 22.70 10.22
N GLU A 164 -11.11 23.24 11.02
CA GLU A 164 -12.53 22.87 11.01
C GLU A 164 -13.38 23.99 10.39
N GLY A 165 -13.46 23.98 9.06
CA GLY A 165 -14.43 24.75 8.29
C GLY A 165 -13.80 25.62 7.20
N HIS A 166 -13.80 25.13 5.96
CA HIS A 166 -14.31 25.82 4.76
C HIS A 166 -14.02 24.96 3.52
N ASP A 167 -14.98 24.10 3.16
CA ASP A 167 -15.33 23.92 1.75
C ASP A 167 -16.15 25.15 1.31
N THR A 168 -16.10 25.44 0.02
CA THR A 168 -16.67 26.57 -0.74
C THR A 168 -15.75 27.79 -0.94
N GLY A 169 -15.88 28.41 -2.11
CA GLY A 169 -14.86 29.29 -2.70
C GLY A 169 -15.07 30.80 -2.48
N GLY A 170 -14.09 31.56 -2.99
CA GLY A 170 -14.28 32.92 -3.53
C GLY A 170 -14.39 34.10 -2.56
N GLY A 171 -13.53 35.11 -2.78
CA GLY A 171 -13.91 36.52 -2.63
C GLY A 171 -13.53 37.29 -1.35
N ALA A 172 -12.57 38.20 -1.50
CA ALA A 172 -12.53 39.58 -0.99
C ALA A 172 -12.85 39.95 0.50
N ALA A 173 -11.82 40.55 1.12
CA ALA A 173 -11.82 41.85 1.82
C ALA A 173 -12.31 42.03 3.29
N LYS A 174 -11.42 42.70 4.05
CA LYS A 174 -11.60 43.80 5.04
C LYS A 174 -11.95 43.53 6.54
N SER A 175 -10.92 43.81 7.36
CA SER A 175 -10.87 44.74 8.52
C SER A 175 -11.59 44.50 9.87
N LYS A 176 -10.80 44.76 10.93
CA LYS A 176 -11.12 45.34 12.27
C LYS A 176 -11.86 44.46 13.28
N GLU A 177 -11.73 44.58 14.60
CA GLU A 177 -10.81 45.19 15.60
C GLU A 177 -11.56 45.00 16.94
N SER A 178 -10.84 44.85 18.07
CA SER A 178 -11.32 45.12 19.46
C SER A 178 -12.40 44.18 20.05
N GLU A 179 -12.59 43.97 21.35
CA GLU A 179 -11.87 44.18 22.62
C GLU A 179 -12.80 43.60 23.72
N SER A 180 -12.22 43.32 24.90
CA SER A 180 -12.88 43.29 26.23
C SER A 180 -13.85 42.12 26.52
N ALA A 181 -14.06 41.64 27.75
CA ALA A 181 -13.42 41.73 29.05
C ALA A 181 -14.22 40.78 29.99
N ALA A 182 -13.63 40.46 31.15
CA ALA A 182 -14.30 40.11 32.40
C ALA A 182 -14.95 38.70 32.47
N GLU A 183 -15.01 37.99 33.60
CA GLU A 183 -14.56 38.20 34.99
C GLU A 183 -14.74 36.89 35.78
N LYS A 184 -13.94 36.70 36.84
CA LYS A 184 -14.25 36.09 38.18
C LYS A 184 -14.99 34.73 38.26
N LYS A 185 -14.61 33.74 39.09
CA LYS A 185 -14.25 33.71 40.54
C LYS A 185 -13.78 32.27 40.90
N LYS A 186 -12.76 32.09 41.78
CA LYS A 186 -12.81 31.46 43.15
C LYS A 186 -13.54 30.10 43.22
N GLU A 187 -13.09 29.05 43.91
CA GLU A 187 -12.12 28.87 45.00
C GLU A 187 -11.82 27.36 45.17
N GLU A 188 -10.61 27.09 45.65
CA GLU A 188 -10.11 26.03 46.55
C GLU A 188 -10.76 24.62 46.66
N GLY A 189 -9.86 23.62 46.73
CA GLY A 189 -9.87 22.67 47.84
C GLY A 189 -9.89 21.17 47.49
N GLY A 190 -8.78 20.48 47.81
CA GLY A 190 -8.83 19.21 48.57
C GLY A 190 -8.98 17.89 47.82
N GLU A 191 -7.85 17.20 47.69
CA GLU A 191 -7.61 15.76 47.98
C GLU A 191 -8.58 14.66 47.51
N GLY A 192 -8.02 13.70 46.76
CA GLY A 192 -7.97 12.31 47.23
C GLY A 192 -9.10 11.34 46.85
N ALA A 193 -8.69 10.28 46.14
CA ALA A 193 -9.28 8.94 46.07
C ALA A 193 -10.52 8.68 45.17
N GLU A 194 -10.25 7.87 44.14
CA GLU A 194 -11.06 6.76 43.62
C GLU A 194 -12.59 6.89 43.53
N SER A 195 -13.11 6.95 42.30
CA SER A 195 -13.89 5.86 41.69
C SER A 195 -14.63 6.33 40.43
N LYS A 196 -15.00 5.35 39.60
CA LYS A 196 -15.97 5.42 38.49
C LYS A 196 -15.47 5.99 37.16
N ALA A 197 -14.85 5.08 36.41
CA ALA A 197 -15.00 5.03 34.95
C ALA A 197 -16.48 5.20 34.56
N LYS A 198 -16.83 6.36 34.01
CA LYS A 198 -18.10 6.60 33.36
C LYS A 198 -17.89 6.43 31.86
N ALA A 199 -18.21 5.23 31.38
CA ALA A 199 -18.32 4.96 29.95
C ALA A 199 -19.32 5.96 29.30
N PRO A 200 -19.02 6.51 28.12
CA PRO A 200 -20.00 7.28 27.35
C PRO A 200 -21.10 6.36 26.77
N PRO A 201 -22.34 6.86 26.58
CA PRO A 201 -23.55 6.07 26.33
C PRO A 201 -23.65 5.49 24.90
N PRO A 202 -24.53 4.51 24.66
CA PRO A 202 -24.51 3.64 23.49
C PRO A 202 -25.15 4.32 22.27
N GLN A 203 -24.47 4.24 21.13
CA GLN A 203 -25.07 4.53 19.83
C GLN A 203 -25.07 3.25 18.98
N SER A 204 -26.25 2.99 18.40
CA SER A 204 -26.59 2.05 17.33
C SER A 204 -26.40 0.54 17.55
N GLN A 205 -27.52 -0.18 17.48
CA GLN A 205 -27.68 -1.64 17.39
C GLN A 205 -26.91 -2.33 16.24
N GLU A 206 -26.18 -1.57 15.42
CA GLU A 206 -25.40 -2.05 14.28
C GLU A 206 -24.02 -2.58 14.71
N ASP A 207 -23.41 -2.01 15.75
CA ASP A 207 -22.08 -2.42 16.21
C ASP A 207 -22.10 -3.79 16.91
N ALA A 208 -23.16 -4.11 17.65
CA ALA A 208 -23.33 -5.42 18.29
C ALA A 208 -23.58 -6.55 17.26
N LYS A 209 -24.36 -6.25 16.21
CA LYS A 209 -24.59 -7.18 15.10
C LYS A 209 -23.30 -7.40 14.30
N ALA A 210 -22.53 -6.34 14.06
CA ALA A 210 -21.24 -6.42 13.39
C ALA A 210 -20.23 -7.27 14.17
N THR A 211 -20.23 -7.20 15.51
CA THR A 211 -19.38 -8.07 16.34
C THR A 211 -19.80 -9.55 16.29
N GLU A 212 -21.09 -9.85 16.30
CA GLU A 212 -21.59 -11.22 16.19
C GLU A 212 -21.37 -11.82 14.79
N GLU A 213 -21.52 -11.02 13.73
CA GLU A 213 -21.23 -11.44 12.37
C GLU A 213 -19.74 -11.71 12.16
N LEU A 214 -18.86 -10.90 12.77
CA LEU A 214 -17.42 -11.12 12.70
C LEU A 214 -16.98 -12.42 13.39
N GLU A 215 -17.62 -12.77 14.51
CA GLU A 215 -17.38 -14.05 15.20
C GLU A 215 -17.88 -15.26 14.41
N LYS A 216 -19.04 -15.14 13.74
CA LYS A 216 -19.56 -16.19 12.84
C LYS A 216 -18.63 -16.42 11.65
N VAL A 217 -18.21 -15.34 10.98
CA VAL A 217 -17.26 -15.40 9.86
C VAL A 217 -15.92 -16.00 10.31
N SER A 218 -15.46 -15.69 11.53
CA SER A 218 -14.24 -16.28 12.07
C SER A 218 -14.35 -17.78 12.33
N LYS A 219 -15.51 -18.29 12.77
CA LYS A 219 -15.75 -19.73 12.94
C LYS A 219 -15.83 -20.45 11.59
N GLU A 220 -16.56 -19.88 10.63
CA GLU A 220 -16.65 -20.41 9.27
C GLU A 220 -15.29 -20.48 8.56
N LEU A 221 -14.43 -19.47 8.75
CA LEU A 221 -13.06 -19.48 8.22
C LEU A 221 -12.20 -20.60 8.81
N LEU A 222 -12.41 -20.92 10.09
CA LEU A 222 -11.66 -21.97 10.78
C LEU A 222 -12.10 -23.36 10.30
N GLU A 223 -13.40 -23.58 10.15
CA GLU A 223 -13.95 -24.81 9.57
C GLU A 223 -13.52 -25.00 8.11
N ARG A 224 -13.57 -23.93 7.30
CA ARG A 224 -13.15 -23.97 5.89
C ARG A 224 -11.64 -24.18 5.74
N SER A 225 -10.84 -23.72 6.70
CA SER A 225 -9.41 -24.01 6.72
C SER A 225 -9.11 -25.48 7.03
N ALA A 226 -9.88 -26.11 7.93
CA ALA A 226 -9.75 -27.54 8.23
C ALA A 226 -10.17 -28.41 7.03
N ALA A 227 -11.24 -28.02 6.32
CA ALA A 227 -11.67 -28.71 5.10
C ALA A 227 -10.65 -28.63 3.97
N LEU A 228 -9.93 -27.50 3.85
CA LEU A 228 -8.85 -27.36 2.86
C LEU A 228 -7.66 -28.27 3.18
N GLU A 229 -7.25 -28.38 4.44
CA GLU A 229 -6.17 -29.29 4.86
C GLU A 229 -6.55 -30.77 4.59
N ALA A 230 -7.80 -31.16 4.82
CA ALA A 230 -8.28 -32.51 4.51
C ALA A 230 -8.26 -32.80 2.99
N ALA A 231 -8.70 -31.82 2.17
CA ALA A 231 -8.67 -31.96 0.71
C ALA A 231 -7.23 -31.99 0.15
N GLU A 232 -6.29 -31.28 0.76
CA GLU A 232 -4.87 -31.34 0.39
C GLU A 232 -4.26 -32.71 0.71
N ALA A 233 -4.60 -33.30 1.86
CA ALA A 233 -4.18 -34.66 2.20
C ALA A 233 -4.72 -35.72 1.21
N GLU A 234 -6.00 -35.62 0.81
CA GLU A 234 -6.58 -36.51 -0.21
C GLU A 234 -5.90 -36.35 -1.58
N ARG A 235 -5.63 -35.10 -1.99
CA ARG A 235 -4.92 -34.81 -3.25
C ARG A 235 -3.52 -35.41 -3.25
N ASP A 236 -2.80 -35.31 -2.15
CA ASP A 236 -1.43 -35.82 -2.04
C ASP A 236 -1.43 -37.36 -2.05
N ALA A 237 -2.42 -38.02 -1.43
CA ALA A 237 -2.60 -39.47 -1.52
C ALA A 237 -2.93 -39.95 -2.94
N LEU A 238 -3.77 -39.21 -3.69
CA LEU A 238 -4.05 -39.52 -5.10
C LEU A 238 -2.82 -39.33 -5.99
N ARG A 239 -1.98 -38.33 -5.68
CA ARG A 239 -0.74 -38.07 -6.42
C ARG A 239 0.27 -39.21 -6.26
N GLU A 240 0.40 -39.76 -5.05
CA GLU A 240 1.25 -40.94 -4.81
C GLU A 240 0.71 -42.18 -5.55
N LYS A 241 -0.62 -42.40 -5.56
CA LYS A 241 -1.23 -43.48 -6.34
C LYS A 241 -1.01 -43.33 -7.85
N LEU A 242 -1.08 -42.10 -8.37
CA LEU A 242 -0.85 -41.81 -9.78
C LEU A 242 0.61 -42.05 -10.16
N LYS A 243 1.56 -41.63 -9.31
CA LYS A 243 2.98 -41.91 -9.50
C LYS A 243 3.29 -43.40 -9.50
N ALA A 244 2.70 -44.17 -8.58
CA ALA A 244 2.84 -45.63 -8.57
C ALA A 244 2.26 -46.30 -9.82
N ALA A 245 1.15 -45.78 -10.36
CA ALA A 245 0.57 -46.26 -11.60
C ALA A 245 1.45 -45.93 -12.84
N GLU A 246 2.07 -44.76 -12.87
CA GLU A 246 3.04 -44.37 -13.90
C GLU A 246 4.28 -45.27 -13.88
N GLU A 247 4.85 -45.53 -12.71
CA GLU A 247 6.00 -46.43 -12.54
C GLU A 247 5.68 -47.89 -12.91
N ALA A 248 4.45 -48.35 -12.68
CA ALA A 248 3.98 -49.67 -13.11
C ALA A 248 3.80 -49.73 -14.64
N ALA A 249 3.30 -48.66 -15.25
CA ALA A 249 3.14 -48.58 -16.70
C ALA A 249 4.49 -48.56 -17.44
N THR A 250 5.51 -47.87 -16.91
CA THR A 250 6.86 -47.85 -17.50
C THR A 250 7.53 -49.22 -17.44
N LYS A 251 7.37 -49.96 -16.33
CA LYS A 251 7.90 -51.33 -16.20
C LYS A 251 7.21 -52.31 -17.16
N ALA A 252 5.89 -52.20 -17.32
CA ALA A 252 5.12 -53.04 -18.24
C ALA A 252 5.47 -52.80 -19.72
N THR A 253 5.95 -51.61 -20.08
CA THR A 253 6.46 -51.32 -21.42
C THR A 253 7.87 -51.83 -21.66
N GLU A 254 8.71 -51.93 -20.61
CA GLU A 254 10.07 -52.47 -20.69
C GLU A 254 10.10 -54.01 -20.78
N GLU A 255 9.14 -54.72 -20.17
CA GLU A 255 9.05 -56.20 -20.23
C GLU A 255 8.44 -56.76 -21.53
N LYS A 256 7.89 -55.90 -22.39
CA LYS A 256 7.24 -56.29 -23.68
C LYS A 256 8.09 -56.02 -24.93
N GLY A 257 9.28 -55.43 -24.78
CA GLY A 257 10.24 -55.21 -25.87
C GLY A 257 11.36 -56.25 -25.84
#